data_AF-A0A2H0P2A6-F1
#
_entry.id   AF-A0A2H0P2A6-F1
#
_cell.length_a   1.000
_cell.length_b   1.000
_cell.length_c   1.000
_cell.angle_alpha   90.00
_cell.angle_beta   90.00
_cell.angle_gamma   90.00
#
_symmetry.space_group_name_H-M   'P 1'
#
loop_
_entity.id
_entity.type
_entity.pdbx_description
1 polymer ?
#
loop_
_entity_poly.entity_id
_entity_poly.type
_entity_poly.pdbx_seq_one_letter_code
_entity_poly.pdbx_strand_id
1 'polypeptide(L)'
;MEVRALVTALLKGVGGLVRPAGAALMAAAVLTASNARGQINPAHVNIRIDVQGIAGVSDLVALTGSAPGEINLTWTEPSRTGTTGPHAYEMRVSTLANIDDNAAFLAAQALSVFSSSPLPVPGAGGGQLATVVTGLVPGIVHYFALREKDSLSAVGTWTRSNGWSQTNFALSNAESPVPITDLTGLAGPGEGQVSLAWTAPVPPILVSYRIFHTTFSVASVGGSTTAWRAAAL
;
A
#
# COMPACT_ATOMS: atom_id res chain seq x y z
N MET A 1 -23.44 6.21 18.27
CA MET A 1 -24.41 6.84 19.20
C MET A 1 -24.67 8.26 18.77
N GLU A 2 -25.12 8.51 17.53
CA GLU A 2 -25.33 9.91 17.06
C GLU A 2 -26.44 10.06 16.02
N VAL A 3 -27.36 9.09 15.90
CA VAL A 3 -28.56 9.26 15.06
C VAL A 3 -29.78 9.71 15.88
N ARG A 4 -29.80 9.44 17.20
CA ARG A 4 -30.91 9.84 18.09
C ARG A 4 -30.87 11.31 18.53
N ALA A 5 -29.72 11.96 18.47
CA ALA A 5 -29.59 13.36 18.90
C ALA A 5 -30.16 14.35 17.87
N LEU A 6 -30.02 14.07 16.56
CA LEU A 6 -30.51 14.97 15.51
C LEU A 6 -32.03 15.03 15.39
N VAL A 7 -32.75 13.95 15.75
CA VAL A 7 -34.22 13.92 15.69
C VAL A 7 -34.86 14.73 16.81
N THR A 8 -34.16 14.91 17.94
CA THR A 8 -34.72 15.58 19.14
C THR A 8 -34.70 17.11 19.04
N ALA A 9 -33.90 17.69 18.14
CA ALA A 9 -33.85 19.15 17.94
C ALA A 9 -35.04 19.69 17.11
N LEU A 10 -35.79 18.84 16.41
CA LEU A 10 -36.81 19.28 15.45
C LEU A 10 -38.19 19.61 16.05
N LEU A 11 -38.42 19.36 17.34
CA LEU A 11 -39.74 19.58 17.97
C LEU A 11 -39.85 20.81 18.89
N LYS A 12 -38.76 21.52 19.19
CA LYS A 12 -38.80 22.66 20.13
C LYS A 12 -39.08 24.03 19.50
N GLY A 13 -39.22 24.12 18.17
CA GLY A 13 -39.38 25.38 17.44
C GLY A 13 -40.81 25.78 17.07
N VAL A 14 -41.86 25.05 17.50
CA VAL A 14 -43.26 25.43 17.19
C VAL A 14 -43.82 26.30 18.32
N GLY A 15 -43.18 27.45 18.52
CA GLY A 15 -43.64 28.48 19.45
C GLY A 15 -44.47 29.53 18.73
N GLY A 16 -45.80 29.47 18.92
CA GLY A 16 -46.71 30.61 18.77
C GLY A 16 -47.14 30.97 17.34
N LEU A 17 -48.32 30.50 16.92
CA LEU A 17 -49.11 31.14 15.85
C LEU A 17 -50.58 31.20 16.28
N VAL A 18 -51.08 32.43 16.43
CA VAL A 18 -52.47 32.78 16.75
C VAL A 18 -53.38 32.39 15.59
N ARG A 19 -54.55 31.81 15.90
CA ARG A 19 -55.50 31.23 14.94
C ARG A 19 -56.50 32.27 14.42
N PRO A 20 -56.75 32.33 13.09
CA PRO A 20 -58.07 32.61 12.57
C PRO A 20 -58.68 31.33 11.96
N ALA A 21 -59.99 31.14 12.14
CA ALA A 21 -60.73 30.00 11.62
C ALA A 21 -60.79 30.07 10.08
N GLY A 22 -60.23 29.06 9.39
CA GLY A 22 -60.44 28.84 7.95
C GLY A 22 -59.19 28.73 7.08
N ALA A 23 -57.98 29.00 7.57
CA ALA A 23 -56.76 28.86 6.78
C ALA A 23 -56.07 27.49 7.01
N ALA A 24 -55.77 26.77 5.94
CA ALA A 24 -54.90 25.60 6.01
C ALA A 24 -53.53 26.01 6.58
N LEU A 25 -53.12 25.36 7.66
CA LEU A 25 -51.84 25.60 8.31
C LEU A 25 -50.71 25.07 7.40
N MET A 26 -50.15 25.93 6.55
CA MET A 26 -48.91 25.62 5.83
C MET A 26 -47.74 25.77 6.82
N ALA A 27 -47.37 24.68 7.50
CA ALA A 27 -46.12 24.64 8.25
C ALA A 27 -44.96 24.55 7.25
N ALA A 28 -44.24 25.65 7.04
CA ALA A 28 -43.00 25.63 6.27
C ALA A 28 -41.87 25.11 7.17
N ALA A 29 -41.57 23.81 7.07
CA ALA A 29 -40.32 23.27 7.60
C ALA A 29 -39.20 23.61 6.62
N VAL A 30 -38.37 24.60 6.94
CA VAL A 30 -37.15 24.86 6.17
C VAL A 30 -36.12 23.79 6.57
N LEU A 31 -35.95 22.76 5.73
CA LEU A 31 -34.84 21.82 5.86
C LEU A 31 -33.65 22.34 5.05
N THR A 32 -32.59 22.72 5.75
CA THR A 32 -31.30 23.05 5.13
C THR A 32 -30.45 21.79 5.02
N ALA A 33 -30.29 21.27 3.80
CA ALA A 33 -29.30 20.25 3.46
C ALA A 33 -28.60 20.71 2.18
N SER A 34 -27.27 20.86 2.23
CA SER A 34 -26.45 21.50 1.19
C SER A 34 -26.39 20.75 -0.15
N ASN A 35 -27.00 19.57 -0.23
CA ASN A 35 -26.93 18.64 -1.36
C ASN A 35 -28.25 17.85 -1.57
N ALA A 36 -29.37 18.29 -1.00
CA ALA A 36 -30.64 17.57 -1.14
C ALA A 36 -31.28 17.79 -2.52
N ARG A 37 -31.58 16.70 -3.24
CA ARG A 37 -32.51 16.70 -4.37
C ARG A 37 -33.84 16.11 -3.91
N GLY A 38 -34.90 16.91 -4.01
CA GLY A 38 -36.24 16.52 -3.55
C GLY A 38 -37.27 16.60 -4.67
N GLN A 39 -38.16 15.61 -4.72
CA GLN A 39 -39.41 15.69 -5.46
C GLN A 39 -40.53 15.82 -4.42
N ILE A 40 -41.27 16.91 -4.46
CA ILE A 40 -42.32 17.20 -3.47
C ILE A 40 -43.63 16.60 -3.98
N ASN A 41 -44.23 15.69 -3.21
CA ASN A 41 -45.59 15.21 -3.42
C ASN A 41 -46.43 15.62 -2.19
N PRO A 42 -47.70 16.04 -2.34
CA PRO A 42 -48.59 16.36 -1.23
C PRO A 42 -48.72 15.26 -0.15
N ALA A 43 -48.41 13.99 -0.45
CA ALA A 43 -48.45 12.89 0.53
C ALA A 43 -47.10 12.56 1.20
N HIS A 44 -45.97 12.81 0.52
CA HIS A 44 -44.64 12.43 1.02
C HIS A 44 -43.57 13.44 0.59
N VAL A 45 -42.66 13.76 1.51
CA VAL A 45 -41.42 14.50 1.23
C VAL A 45 -40.27 13.50 1.15
N ASN A 46 -39.80 13.22 -0.08
CA ASN A 46 -38.63 12.37 -0.30
C ASN A 46 -37.38 13.24 -0.40
N ILE A 47 -36.53 13.17 0.61
CA ILE A 47 -35.21 13.84 0.62
C ILE A 47 -34.15 12.77 0.41
N ARG A 48 -33.39 12.87 -0.70
CA ARG A 48 -32.15 12.12 -0.88
C ARG A 48 -30.99 13.00 -0.46
N ILE A 49 -30.16 12.47 0.45
CA ILE A 49 -28.89 13.09 0.84
C ILE A 49 -27.79 12.25 0.18
N ASP A 50 -27.05 12.83 -0.75
CA ASP A 50 -25.88 12.18 -1.35
C ASP A 50 -24.71 12.30 -0.37
N VAL A 51 -24.42 11.24 0.38
CA VAL A 51 -23.26 11.20 1.27
C VAL A 51 -22.00 11.30 0.43
N GLN A 52 -21.18 12.33 0.68
CA GLN A 52 -19.82 12.44 0.15
C GLN A 52 -19.02 11.27 0.72
N GLY A 53 -18.54 10.39 -0.14
CA GLY A 53 -17.89 9.16 0.26
C GLY A 53 -16.86 8.72 -0.76
N ILE A 54 -15.75 8.19 -0.26
CA ILE A 54 -14.71 7.55 -1.04
C ILE A 54 -14.84 6.05 -0.79
N ALA A 55 -14.94 5.25 -1.85
CA ALA A 55 -14.95 3.79 -1.72
C ALA A 55 -13.58 3.26 -1.27
N GLY A 56 -13.55 2.00 -0.83
CA GLY A 56 -12.28 1.33 -0.52
C GLY A 56 -11.55 0.90 -1.80
N VAL A 57 -10.22 0.87 -1.74
CA VAL A 57 -9.40 0.23 -2.79
C VAL A 57 -9.60 -1.28 -2.69
N SER A 58 -10.11 -1.90 -3.75
CA SER A 58 -10.55 -3.29 -3.73
C SER A 58 -9.59 -4.27 -4.41
N ASP A 59 -8.61 -3.78 -5.16
CA ASP A 59 -7.80 -4.59 -6.07
C ASP A 59 -6.30 -4.25 -5.97
N LEU A 60 -5.82 -3.86 -4.79
CA LEU A 60 -4.40 -3.58 -4.58
C LEU A 60 -3.58 -4.86 -4.84
N VAL A 61 -2.66 -4.76 -5.78
CA VAL A 61 -1.69 -5.81 -6.12
C VAL A 61 -0.29 -5.30 -5.81
N ALA A 62 0.52 -6.15 -5.18
CA ALA A 62 1.94 -5.96 -5.02
C ALA A 62 2.70 -7.03 -5.80
N LEU A 63 3.70 -6.61 -6.56
CA LEU A 63 4.59 -7.46 -7.33
C LEU A 63 6.04 -7.12 -6.98
N THR A 64 6.89 -8.13 -6.97
CA THR A 64 8.32 -7.94 -6.77
C THR A 64 8.89 -6.99 -7.83
N GLY A 65 9.65 -5.98 -7.41
CA GLY A 65 10.30 -5.02 -8.29
C GLY A 65 11.54 -5.59 -8.99
N SER A 66 12.23 -4.75 -9.75
CA SER A 66 13.44 -5.15 -10.49
C SER A 66 14.70 -5.11 -9.63
N ALA A 67 14.81 -4.13 -8.72
CA ALA A 67 15.97 -3.97 -7.87
C ALA A 67 15.71 -4.43 -6.42
N PRO A 68 16.77 -4.63 -5.62
CA PRO A 68 16.63 -4.94 -4.20
C PRO A 68 15.84 -3.88 -3.46
N GLY A 69 14.91 -4.30 -2.58
CA GLY A 69 14.06 -3.36 -1.84
C GLY A 69 13.02 -2.63 -2.68
N GLU A 70 12.73 -3.10 -3.91
CA GLU A 70 11.67 -2.57 -4.76
C GLU A 70 10.43 -3.46 -4.79
N ILE A 71 9.26 -2.83 -4.72
CA ILE A 71 7.96 -3.47 -4.95
C ILE A 71 7.12 -2.56 -5.86
N ASN A 72 6.58 -3.16 -6.91
CA ASN A 72 5.65 -2.52 -7.83
C ASN A 72 4.22 -2.70 -7.31
N LEU A 73 3.50 -1.60 -7.11
CA LEU A 73 2.12 -1.60 -6.67
C LEU A 73 1.21 -1.14 -7.79
N THR A 74 0.07 -1.81 -7.95
CA THR A 74 -1.00 -1.40 -8.86
C THR A 74 -2.36 -1.52 -8.20
N TRP A 75 -3.28 -0.61 -8.55
CA TRP A 75 -4.67 -0.63 -8.10
C TRP A 75 -5.55 0.18 -9.04
N THR A 76 -6.86 0.04 -8.87
CA THR A 76 -7.86 0.91 -9.49
C THR A 76 -8.29 1.98 -8.50
N GLU A 77 -8.29 3.23 -8.97
CA GLU A 77 -8.82 4.38 -8.25
C GLU A 77 -10.27 4.09 -7.82
N PRO A 78 -10.61 4.14 -6.52
CA PRO A 78 -11.93 3.83 -6.02
C PRO A 78 -12.95 4.85 -6.55
N SER A 79 -14.22 4.44 -6.57
CA SER A 79 -15.31 5.36 -6.88
C SER A 79 -15.49 6.38 -5.76
N ARG A 80 -15.96 7.57 -6.13
CA ARG A 80 -16.22 8.68 -5.20
C ARG A 80 -17.49 9.43 -5.57
N THR A 81 -18.14 10.04 -4.59
CA THR A 81 -19.22 11.01 -4.80
C THR A 81 -18.72 12.42 -4.53
N GLY A 82 -19.19 13.42 -5.29
CA GLY A 82 -18.74 14.83 -5.18
C GLY A 82 -17.76 15.30 -6.25
N THR A 83 -17.48 16.60 -6.25
CA THR A 83 -16.59 17.27 -7.22
C THR A 83 -15.20 17.58 -6.67
N THR A 84 -15.02 17.54 -5.34
CA THR A 84 -13.69 17.63 -4.71
C THR A 84 -13.13 16.22 -4.62
N GLY A 85 -12.00 15.97 -5.28
CA GLY A 85 -11.37 14.65 -5.27
C GLY A 85 -10.55 14.44 -3.99
N PRO A 86 -10.36 13.19 -3.53
CA PRO A 86 -9.36 12.85 -2.53
C PRO A 86 -8.00 13.43 -2.90
N HIS A 87 -7.33 14.01 -1.91
CA HIS A 87 -6.10 14.74 -2.11
C HIS A 87 -4.86 13.89 -1.84
N ALA A 88 -5.02 12.75 -1.17
CA ALA A 88 -3.89 11.91 -0.79
C ALA A 88 -4.28 10.45 -0.59
N TYR A 89 -3.28 9.60 -0.69
CA TYR A 89 -3.32 8.25 -0.15
C TYR A 89 -2.84 8.22 1.30
N GLU A 90 -3.37 7.27 2.05
CA GLU A 90 -2.74 6.77 3.27
C GLU A 90 -2.34 5.32 3.03
N MET A 91 -1.04 5.06 3.05
CA MET A 91 -0.48 3.72 2.88
C MET A 91 0.12 3.23 4.20
N ARG A 92 -0.23 2.00 4.55
CA ARG A 92 0.29 1.27 5.71
C ARG A 92 1.05 0.04 5.25
N VAL A 93 2.08 -0.31 6.00
CA VAL A 93 2.96 -1.44 5.69
C VAL A 93 3.18 -2.28 6.96
N SER A 94 3.30 -3.59 6.75
CA SER A 94 3.65 -4.58 7.77
C SER A 94 4.65 -5.57 7.17
N THR A 95 5.55 -6.08 7.99
CA THR A 95 6.51 -7.15 7.64
C THR A 95 6.26 -8.43 8.43
N LEU A 96 5.26 -8.43 9.32
CA LEU A 96 4.98 -9.54 10.24
C LEU A 96 3.78 -10.38 9.78
N ALA A 97 2.72 -9.71 9.35
CA ALA A 97 1.47 -10.34 8.94
C ALA A 97 0.69 -9.43 7.98
N ASN A 98 -0.32 -10.03 7.35
CA ASN A 98 -1.23 -9.31 6.47
C ASN A 98 -2.08 -8.27 7.23
N ILE A 99 -2.57 -7.28 6.50
CA ILE A 99 -3.41 -6.21 7.03
C ILE A 99 -4.83 -6.47 6.53
N ASP A 100 -5.64 -7.17 7.32
CA ASP A 100 -6.89 -7.75 6.79
C ASP A 100 -8.09 -6.79 6.83
N ASP A 101 -8.13 -5.87 7.78
CA ASP A 101 -9.27 -4.98 8.00
C ASP A 101 -8.83 -3.57 8.45
N ASN A 102 -9.81 -2.71 8.70
CA ASN A 102 -9.56 -1.33 9.09
C ASN A 102 -8.94 -1.21 10.50
N ALA A 103 -9.14 -2.17 11.39
CA ALA A 103 -8.49 -2.16 12.71
C ALA A 103 -7.00 -2.50 12.56
N ALA A 104 -6.68 -3.54 11.78
CA ALA A 104 -5.31 -3.88 11.42
C ALA A 104 -4.61 -2.74 10.67
N PHE A 105 -5.34 -2.04 9.78
CA PHE A 105 -4.83 -0.87 9.07
C PHE A 105 -4.36 0.22 10.04
N LEU A 106 -5.16 0.56 11.05
CA LEU A 106 -4.82 1.58 12.03
C LEU A 106 -3.66 1.18 12.95
N ALA A 107 -3.51 -0.12 13.21
CA ALA A 107 -2.41 -0.67 14.01
C ALA A 107 -1.09 -0.78 13.22
N ALA A 108 -1.15 -0.88 11.89
CA ALA A 108 0.01 -0.98 11.03
C ALA A 108 0.80 0.34 10.94
N GLN A 109 2.08 0.24 10.58
CA GLN A 109 2.99 1.37 10.49
C GLN A 109 2.79 2.13 9.17
N ALA A 110 3.07 3.43 9.15
CA ALA A 110 3.02 4.22 7.92
C ALA A 110 4.16 3.82 6.96
N LEU A 111 3.93 3.98 5.64
CA LEU A 111 4.97 3.72 4.63
C LEU A 111 6.30 4.44 4.94
N SER A 112 6.23 5.67 5.46
CA SER A 112 7.39 6.51 5.80
C SER A 112 8.34 5.91 6.84
N VAL A 113 7.90 4.88 7.58
CA VAL A 113 8.74 4.12 8.51
C VAL A 113 9.68 3.15 7.78
N PHE A 114 9.28 2.68 6.59
CA PHE A 114 10.02 1.68 5.81
C PHE A 114 10.66 2.24 4.55
N SER A 115 10.11 3.32 3.98
CA SER A 115 10.51 3.87 2.69
C SER A 115 10.21 5.37 2.62
N SER A 116 11.07 6.11 1.92
CA SER A 116 10.84 7.53 1.58
C SER A 116 10.15 7.73 0.22
N SER A 117 9.70 6.66 -0.44
CA SER A 117 9.04 6.78 -1.74
C SER A 117 7.78 7.64 -1.63
N PRO A 118 7.59 8.64 -2.51
CA PRO A 118 6.40 9.45 -2.50
C PRO A 118 5.20 8.62 -2.95
N LEU A 119 4.05 8.85 -2.33
CA LEU A 119 2.78 8.35 -2.85
C LEU A 119 2.33 9.22 -4.03
N PRO A 120 1.77 8.62 -5.08
CA PRO A 120 1.20 9.38 -6.18
C PRO A 120 0.00 10.22 -5.72
N VAL A 121 -0.41 11.19 -6.54
CA VAL A 121 -1.63 11.96 -6.31
C VAL A 121 -2.82 11.14 -6.82
N PRO A 122 -3.92 11.01 -6.04
CA PRO A 122 -5.12 10.31 -6.51
C PRO A 122 -5.67 10.90 -7.80
N GLY A 123 -6.10 10.03 -8.69
CA GLY A 123 -6.60 10.33 -10.03
C GLY A 123 -8.11 10.47 -10.11
N ALA A 124 -8.65 10.16 -11.30
CA ALA A 124 -10.08 10.02 -11.51
C ALA A 124 -10.52 8.60 -11.13
N GLY A 125 -11.67 8.47 -10.45
CA GLY A 125 -12.21 7.16 -10.07
C GLY A 125 -12.38 6.22 -11.27
N GLY A 126 -11.99 4.97 -11.09
CA GLY A 126 -11.93 3.95 -12.14
C GLY A 126 -10.66 3.97 -13.00
N GLY A 127 -9.78 4.97 -12.84
CA GLY A 127 -8.47 4.98 -13.47
C GLY A 127 -7.56 3.92 -12.86
N GLN A 128 -6.69 3.30 -13.66
CA GLN A 128 -5.65 2.42 -13.15
C GLN A 128 -4.42 3.23 -12.76
N LEU A 129 -3.86 2.94 -11.59
CA LEU A 129 -2.64 3.56 -11.09
C LEU A 129 -1.55 2.51 -10.83
N ALA A 130 -0.30 2.91 -11.05
CA ALA A 130 0.88 2.13 -10.73
C ALA A 130 1.92 3.01 -10.05
N THR A 131 2.62 2.48 -9.06
CA THR A 131 3.78 3.14 -8.44
C THR A 131 4.83 2.11 -8.05
N VAL A 132 6.09 2.56 -7.95
CA VAL A 132 7.20 1.75 -7.48
C VAL A 132 7.59 2.26 -6.09
N VAL A 133 7.48 1.38 -5.10
CA VAL A 133 8.00 1.63 -3.75
C VAL A 133 9.44 1.11 -3.71
N THR A 134 10.37 1.98 -3.36
CA THR A 134 11.81 1.72 -3.32
C THR A 134 12.35 1.90 -1.90
N GLY A 135 13.59 1.48 -1.67
CA GLY A 135 14.26 1.67 -0.37
C GLY A 135 13.67 0.84 0.78
N LEU A 136 12.85 -0.17 0.47
CA LEU A 136 12.40 -1.14 1.45
C LEU A 136 13.56 -2.05 1.86
N VAL A 137 13.45 -2.69 3.03
CA VAL A 137 14.39 -3.73 3.44
C VAL A 137 14.34 -4.89 2.42
N PRO A 138 15.46 -5.21 1.74
CA PRO A 138 15.52 -6.26 0.73
C PRO A 138 15.32 -7.66 1.31
N GLY A 139 14.80 -8.59 0.50
CA GLY A 139 14.74 -10.02 0.83
C GLY A 139 13.69 -10.43 1.87
N ILE A 140 12.79 -9.51 2.25
CA ILE A 140 11.66 -9.81 3.13
C ILE A 140 10.32 -9.50 2.45
N VAL A 141 9.25 -10.12 2.97
CA VAL A 141 7.88 -9.88 2.53
C VAL A 141 7.37 -8.58 3.15
N HIS A 142 6.77 -7.74 2.31
CA HIS A 142 6.07 -6.53 2.73
C HIS A 142 4.59 -6.66 2.37
N TYR A 143 3.73 -6.41 3.35
CA TYR A 143 2.27 -6.39 3.22
C TYR A 143 1.82 -4.94 3.17
N PHE A 144 1.08 -4.55 2.13
CA PHE A 144 0.63 -3.19 1.90
C PHE A 144 -0.87 -3.07 2.12
N ALA A 145 -1.28 -1.93 2.64
CA ALA A 145 -2.68 -1.53 2.68
C ALA A 145 -2.80 -0.06 2.29
N LEU A 146 -3.84 0.26 1.52
CA LEU A 146 -4.00 1.57 0.91
C LEU A 146 -5.44 2.04 1.02
N ARG A 147 -5.63 3.29 1.42
CA ARG A 147 -6.92 3.98 1.30
C ARG A 147 -6.72 5.40 0.79
N GLU A 148 -7.72 5.91 0.11
CA GLU A 148 -7.78 7.32 -0.26
C GLU A 148 -8.35 8.16 0.87
N LYS A 149 -7.90 9.41 0.94
CA LYS A 149 -8.43 10.41 1.85
C LYS A 149 -8.57 11.76 1.16
N ASP A 150 -9.70 12.39 1.40
CA ASP A 150 -9.96 13.79 1.08
C ASP A 150 -9.68 14.67 2.29
N SER A 151 -10.22 14.28 3.45
CA SER A 151 -10.02 14.95 4.74
C SER A 151 -9.90 13.93 5.87
N LEU A 152 -9.72 14.38 7.12
CA LEU A 152 -9.63 13.48 8.28
C LEU A 152 -10.86 12.57 8.46
N SER A 153 -12.04 13.03 8.05
CA SER A 153 -13.30 12.29 8.16
C SER A 153 -13.76 11.66 6.84
N ALA A 154 -13.27 12.15 5.70
CA ALA A 154 -13.57 11.58 4.39
C ALA A 154 -12.41 10.68 3.96
N VAL A 155 -12.47 9.42 4.41
CA VAL A 155 -11.49 8.37 4.11
C VAL A 155 -12.18 7.12 3.57
N GLY A 156 -11.52 6.46 2.62
CA GLY A 156 -11.94 5.14 2.14
C GLY A 156 -11.79 4.08 3.24
N THR A 157 -12.53 2.99 3.09
CA THR A 157 -12.36 1.80 3.94
C THR A 157 -11.24 0.92 3.39
N TRP A 158 -10.51 0.24 4.27
CA TRP A 158 -9.62 -0.84 3.87
C TRP A 158 -10.21 -2.19 4.27
N THR A 159 -10.19 -3.15 3.34
CA THR A 159 -10.55 -4.54 3.60
C THR A 159 -9.82 -5.48 2.65
N ARG A 160 -9.39 -6.62 3.18
CA ARG A 160 -8.81 -7.74 2.44
C ARG A 160 -9.67 -8.98 2.64
N SER A 161 -10.86 -8.96 2.07
CA SER A 161 -11.82 -10.07 2.19
C SER A 161 -12.64 -10.20 0.93
N ASN A 162 -13.32 -11.34 0.73
CA ASN A 162 -14.21 -11.57 -0.41
C ASN A 162 -13.56 -11.29 -1.77
N GLY A 163 -12.29 -11.66 -1.93
CA GLY A 163 -11.51 -11.44 -3.16
C GLY A 163 -10.85 -10.05 -3.26
N TRP A 164 -11.12 -9.14 -2.32
CA TRP A 164 -10.51 -7.81 -2.33
C TRP A 164 -9.06 -7.87 -1.89
N SER A 165 -8.19 -7.22 -2.66
CA SER A 165 -6.78 -6.96 -2.36
C SER A 165 -6.01 -8.18 -1.85
N GLN A 166 -6.32 -9.39 -2.35
CA GLN A 166 -5.78 -10.65 -1.82
C GLN A 166 -4.27 -10.80 -2.05
N THR A 167 -3.74 -10.09 -3.06
CA THR A 167 -2.35 -10.07 -3.50
C THR A 167 -1.65 -8.77 -3.15
N ASN A 168 -2.02 -8.15 -2.03
CA ASN A 168 -1.46 -6.90 -1.51
C ASN A 168 -0.04 -7.02 -0.89
N PHE A 169 0.68 -8.10 -1.17
CA PHE A 169 1.99 -8.36 -0.58
C PHE A 169 2.95 -8.96 -1.60
N ALA A 170 4.23 -8.68 -1.42
CA ALA A 170 5.28 -9.27 -2.24
C ALA A 170 6.58 -9.42 -1.45
N LEU A 171 7.39 -10.41 -1.85
CA LEU A 171 8.77 -10.53 -1.43
C LEU A 171 9.61 -9.53 -2.23
N SER A 172 10.28 -8.61 -1.55
CA SER A 172 11.26 -7.73 -2.21
C SER A 172 12.49 -8.52 -2.62
N ASN A 173 13.11 -8.18 -3.75
CA ASN A 173 14.36 -8.82 -4.15
C ASN A 173 15.41 -8.66 -3.06
N ALA A 174 16.16 -9.72 -2.79
CA ALA A 174 17.35 -9.62 -1.98
C ALA A 174 18.45 -8.89 -2.76
N GLU A 175 19.30 -8.17 -2.05
CA GLU A 175 20.50 -7.61 -2.65
C GLU A 175 21.46 -8.76 -3.05
N SER A 176 22.25 -8.56 -4.09
CA SER A 176 23.25 -9.55 -4.50
C SER A 176 24.54 -9.36 -3.70
N PRO A 177 25.23 -10.42 -3.27
CA PRO A 177 26.52 -10.27 -2.61
C PRO A 177 27.53 -9.55 -3.50
N VAL A 178 28.36 -8.69 -2.89
CA VAL A 178 29.47 -8.05 -3.60
C VAL A 178 30.50 -9.12 -4.02
N PRO A 179 31.02 -9.09 -5.26
CA PRO A 179 32.08 -10.00 -5.67
C PRO A 179 33.33 -9.86 -4.79
N ILE A 180 33.91 -10.99 -4.39
CA ILE A 180 35.22 -11.03 -3.74
C ILE A 180 36.29 -10.66 -4.77
N THR A 181 37.11 -9.65 -4.47
CA THR A 181 38.14 -9.13 -5.39
C THR A 181 39.56 -9.29 -4.88
N ASP A 182 39.74 -9.74 -3.64
CA ASP A 182 41.02 -9.83 -2.94
C ASP A 182 41.38 -11.26 -2.52
N LEU A 183 40.81 -12.28 -3.20
CA LEU A 183 41.12 -13.67 -2.94
C LEU A 183 42.61 -13.94 -3.18
N THR A 184 43.30 -14.37 -2.13
CA THR A 184 44.69 -14.83 -2.18
C THR A 184 44.75 -16.32 -1.85
N GLY A 185 45.69 -17.01 -2.49
CA GLY A 185 46.02 -18.40 -2.21
C GLY A 185 47.53 -18.55 -2.06
N LEU A 186 47.97 -19.05 -0.91
CA LEU A 186 49.37 -19.31 -0.58
C LEU A 186 49.58 -20.80 -0.30
N ALA A 187 50.82 -21.27 -0.43
CA ALA A 187 51.18 -22.63 -0.02
C ALA A 187 50.83 -22.81 1.47
N GLY A 188 50.10 -23.89 1.78
CA GLY A 188 49.75 -24.23 3.14
C GLY A 188 50.93 -24.81 3.93
N PRO A 189 50.76 -25.06 5.24
CA PRO A 189 51.83 -25.55 6.12
C PRO A 189 52.25 -27.00 5.84
N GLY A 190 51.50 -27.74 5.02
CA GLY A 190 51.80 -29.13 4.65
C GLY A 190 51.70 -29.39 3.15
N GLU A 191 52.21 -30.55 2.74
CA GLU A 191 52.13 -31.01 1.36
C GLU A 191 50.66 -31.15 0.90
N GLY A 192 50.38 -30.64 -0.31
CA GLY A 192 49.02 -30.65 -0.88
C GLY A 192 48.05 -29.63 -0.29
N GLN A 193 48.51 -28.74 0.61
CA GLN A 193 47.65 -27.73 1.22
C GLN A 193 47.78 -26.36 0.55
N VAL A 194 46.66 -25.66 0.45
CA VAL A 194 46.59 -24.25 0.04
C VAL A 194 45.84 -23.48 1.11
N SER A 195 46.44 -22.41 1.60
CA SER A 195 45.79 -21.46 2.51
C SER A 195 45.15 -20.35 1.70
N LEU A 196 43.83 -20.21 1.81
CA LEU A 196 43.05 -19.19 1.12
C LEU A 196 42.66 -18.08 2.09
N ALA A 197 42.76 -16.82 1.66
CA ALA A 197 42.33 -15.66 2.44
C ALA A 197 41.67 -14.61 1.53
N TRP A 198 40.59 -14.01 2.01
CA TRP A 198 39.83 -12.96 1.32
C TRP A 198 39.05 -12.11 2.33
N THR A 199 38.62 -10.92 1.92
CA THR A 199 37.71 -10.08 2.72
C THR A 199 36.26 -10.52 2.48
N ALA A 200 35.54 -10.79 3.56
CA ALA A 200 34.12 -11.13 3.47
C ALA A 200 33.31 -9.96 2.89
N PRO A 201 32.40 -10.19 1.93
CA PRO A 201 31.56 -9.13 1.39
C PRO A 201 30.65 -8.55 2.48
N VAL A 202 30.48 -7.23 2.45
CA VAL A 202 29.52 -6.50 3.29
C VAL A 202 28.09 -6.92 2.85
N PRO A 203 27.09 -6.98 3.77
CA PRO A 203 25.79 -7.62 3.51
C PRO A 203 25.12 -7.18 2.20
N PRO A 204 24.30 -8.07 1.61
CA PRO A 204 23.31 -8.86 2.33
C PRO A 204 23.76 -10.30 2.65
N ILE A 205 23.11 -10.84 3.68
CA ILE A 205 23.11 -12.24 4.16
C ILE A 205 23.92 -13.23 3.29
N LEU A 206 25.19 -13.40 3.65
CA LEU A 206 26.02 -14.43 3.07
C LEU A 206 25.70 -15.79 3.71
N VAL A 207 25.18 -16.73 2.91
CA VAL A 207 24.82 -18.08 3.39
C VAL A 207 25.98 -19.05 3.29
N SER A 208 26.74 -18.99 2.19
CA SER A 208 27.90 -19.86 1.95
C SER A 208 28.83 -19.27 0.89
N TYR A 209 30.09 -19.75 0.91
CA TYR A 209 31.02 -19.55 -0.19
C TYR A 209 31.06 -20.79 -1.06
N ARG A 210 31.21 -20.60 -2.37
CA ARG A 210 31.53 -21.69 -3.30
C ARG A 210 32.94 -21.46 -3.84
N ILE A 211 33.84 -22.39 -3.51
CA ILE A 211 35.23 -22.38 -3.97
C ILE A 211 35.37 -23.43 -5.05
N PHE A 212 35.99 -23.05 -6.15
CA PHE A 212 36.34 -23.93 -7.27
C PHE A 212 37.85 -23.94 -7.41
N HIS A 213 38.44 -25.05 -7.84
CA HIS A 213 39.86 -25.11 -8.15
C HIS A 213 40.14 -25.90 -9.43
N THR A 214 41.26 -25.60 -10.07
CA THR A 214 41.78 -26.32 -11.25
C THR A 214 43.29 -26.50 -11.11
N THR A 215 43.83 -27.53 -11.78
CA THR A 215 45.29 -27.74 -11.88
C THR A 215 45.91 -27.06 -13.10
N PHE A 216 45.09 -26.39 -13.92
CA PHE A 216 45.51 -25.57 -15.06
C PHE A 216 45.11 -24.11 -14.84
N SER A 217 45.78 -23.20 -15.55
CA SER A 217 45.54 -21.75 -15.42
C SER A 217 44.23 -21.31 -16.08
N VAL A 218 43.52 -20.34 -15.50
CA VAL A 218 42.35 -19.70 -16.14
C VAL A 218 42.68 -19.09 -17.51
N ALA A 219 43.95 -18.71 -17.74
CA ALA A 219 44.40 -18.20 -19.03
C ALA A 219 44.33 -19.27 -20.14
N SER A 220 44.48 -20.56 -19.80
CA SER A 220 44.41 -21.64 -20.81
C SER A 220 42.98 -21.89 -21.32
N VAL A 221 41.96 -21.31 -20.68
CA VAL A 221 40.57 -21.29 -21.14
C VAL A 221 40.13 -19.90 -21.60
N GLY A 222 41.08 -19.06 -22.02
CA GLY A 222 40.82 -17.73 -22.57
C GLY A 222 40.25 -16.73 -21.57
N GLY A 223 40.49 -16.93 -20.26
CA GLY A 223 39.96 -16.06 -19.21
C GLY A 223 38.46 -16.20 -18.95
N SER A 224 37.79 -17.14 -19.63
CA SER A 224 36.35 -17.37 -19.45
C SER A 224 36.08 -18.02 -18.09
N THR A 225 35.44 -17.28 -17.18
CA THR A 225 35.04 -17.80 -15.87
C THR A 225 34.01 -18.92 -15.97
N THR A 226 33.20 -18.95 -17.04
CA THR A 226 32.22 -20.02 -17.28
C THR A 226 32.90 -21.29 -17.75
N ALA A 227 33.81 -21.20 -18.73
CA ALA A 227 34.57 -22.36 -19.20
C ALA A 227 35.49 -22.92 -18.11
N TRP A 228 36.09 -22.02 -17.32
CA TRP A 228 36.90 -22.40 -16.17
C TRP A 228 36.09 -23.14 -15.11
N ARG A 229 34.91 -22.62 -14.72
CA ARG A 229 34.03 -23.30 -13.73
C ARG A 229 33.52 -24.65 -14.23
N ALA A 230 33.23 -24.79 -15.53
CA ALA A 230 32.78 -26.06 -16.10
C ALA A 230 33.87 -27.14 -16.10
N ALA A 231 35.15 -26.74 -16.08
CA ALA A 231 36.29 -27.62 -16.04
C ALA A 231 36.94 -27.72 -14.64
N ALA A 232 36.42 -26.98 -13.66
CA ALA A 232 36.80 -27.07 -12.27
C ALA A 232 36.14 -28.29 -11.59
N LEU A 233 36.90 -28.94 -10.72
CA LEU A 233 36.45 -30.08 -9.90
C LEU A 233 35.64 -29.59 -8.69
#